data_AF-A0A960F1W9-F1
#
_entry.id   AF-A0A960F1W9-F1
#
_cell.length_a   1.000
_cell.length_b   1.000
_cell.length_c   1.000
_cell.angle_alpha   90.00
_cell.angle_beta   90.00
_cell.angle_gamma   90.00
#
_symmetry.space_group_name_H-M   'P 1'
#
loop_
_entity.id
_entity.type
_entity.pdbx_description
1 polymer ?
#
loop_
_entity_poly.entity_id
_entity_poly.type
_entity_poly.pdbx_seq_one_letter_code
_entity_poly.pdbx_strand_id
1 'polypeptide(L)'
;MIASSAEGGIDLARLLLDLLIIIGAAKVLAEIAERLKVPAVLGEILAGVLVGPSALGLIHLDEARGVSIAVVAEIGVLLLLLQVGMEMDLAELGKVGKASLLVAFIGVAAPFAGGTAVGLAFGQDTNTAIFVGAALTATS
;
A
#
# COMPACT_ATOMS: atom_id res chain seq x y z
N MET A 1 -5.47 14.77 -44.22
CA MET A 1 -5.80 13.37 -44.53
C MET A 1 -4.51 12.80 -45.13
N ILE A 2 -3.68 12.04 -44.42
CA ILE A 2 -3.93 10.76 -43.74
C ILE A 2 -3.03 10.63 -42.49
N ALA A 3 -3.68 10.22 -41.39
CA ALA A 3 -3.20 9.55 -40.17
C ALA A 3 -1.78 9.82 -39.61
N SER A 4 -1.78 10.51 -38.46
CA SER A 4 -0.87 10.26 -37.34
C SER A 4 -0.99 8.80 -36.90
N SER A 5 -0.01 7.97 -37.27
CA SER A 5 0.13 6.61 -36.75
C SER A 5 0.50 6.69 -35.27
N ALA A 6 -0.49 6.43 -34.41
CA ALA A 6 -0.28 6.15 -33.01
C ALA A 6 0.55 4.87 -32.90
N GLU A 7 1.82 5.01 -32.54
CA GLU A 7 2.59 3.87 -32.06
C GLU A 7 2.08 3.52 -30.66
N GLY A 8 1.25 2.48 -30.58
CA GLY A 8 0.84 1.82 -29.34
C GLY A 8 2.00 1.03 -28.72
N GLY A 9 3.12 1.73 -28.45
CA GLY A 9 4.28 1.20 -27.76
C GLY A 9 4.23 1.55 -26.27
N ILE A 10 4.70 0.65 -25.42
CA ILE A 10 4.95 0.94 -24.01
C ILE A 10 5.95 2.11 -23.94
N ASP A 11 5.55 3.25 -23.37
CA ASP A 11 6.47 4.35 -23.09
C ASP A 11 7.35 3.99 -21.89
N LEU A 12 8.30 3.10 -22.13
CA LEU A 12 9.24 2.60 -21.12
C LEU A 12 10.06 3.74 -20.52
N ALA A 13 10.40 4.76 -21.32
CA ALA A 13 11.14 5.92 -20.85
C ALA A 13 10.37 6.68 -19.77
N ARG A 14 9.07 6.91 -19.97
CA ARG A 14 8.21 7.51 -18.92
C ARG A 14 8.07 6.60 -17.70
N LEU A 15 7.83 5.30 -17.90
CA LEU A 15 7.71 4.38 -16.77
C LEU A 15 8.97 4.36 -15.90
N LEU A 16 10.15 4.32 -16.53
CA LEU A 16 11.43 4.36 -15.83
C LEU A 16 11.66 5.70 -15.13
N LEU A 17 11.23 6.81 -15.74
CA LEU A 17 11.30 8.14 -15.12
C LEU A 17 10.37 8.22 -13.91
N ASP A 18 9.14 7.72 -14.02
CA ASP A 18 8.18 7.69 -12.92
C ASP A 18 8.70 6.83 -11.76
N LEU A 19 9.24 5.65 -12.05
CA LEU A 19 9.90 4.80 -11.05
C LEU A 19 11.12 5.49 -10.41
N LEU A 20 11.94 6.18 -11.20
CA LEU A 20 13.07 6.94 -10.68
C LEU A 20 12.61 8.02 -9.71
N ILE A 21 11.56 8.77 -10.05
CA ILE A 21 10.99 9.81 -9.18
C ILE A 21 10.43 9.18 -7.91
N ILE A 22 9.63 8.12 -8.02
CA ILE A 22 8.99 7.44 -6.89
C ILE A 22 10.05 6.89 -5.94
N ILE A 23 11.00 6.09 -6.45
CA ILE A 23 12.05 5.46 -5.64
C ILE A 23 12.97 6.52 -5.05
N GLY A 24 13.35 7.54 -5.84
CA GLY A 24 14.20 8.63 -5.39
C GLY A 24 13.57 9.43 -4.26
N ALA A 25 12.32 9.86 -4.42
CA ALA A 25 11.58 10.62 -3.41
C ALA A 25 11.33 9.78 -2.15
N ALA A 26 10.91 8.51 -2.31
CA ALA A 26 10.70 7.59 -1.20
C ALA A 26 11.97 7.40 -0.37
N LYS A 27 13.12 7.14 -1.01
CA LYS A 27 14.40 6.98 -0.30
C LYS A 27 14.84 8.24 0.45
N VAL A 28 14.72 9.41 -0.18
CA VAL A 28 15.10 10.67 0.46
C VAL A 28 14.25 10.94 1.70
N LEU A 29 12.93 10.74 1.61
CA LEU A 29 12.03 11.00 2.72
C LEU A 29 12.06 9.90 3.79
N ALA A 30 12.31 8.64 3.42
CA ALA A 30 12.59 7.56 4.36
C ALA A 30 13.84 7.85 5.20
N GLU A 31 14.93 8.27 4.58
CA GLU A 31 16.17 8.65 5.28
C GLU A 31 15.94 9.84 6.23
N ILE A 32 15.15 10.84 5.81
CA ILE A 32 14.77 11.97 6.67
C ILE A 32 13.92 11.48 7.86
N ALA A 33 12.95 10.61 7.62
CA ALA A 33 12.11 10.01 8.66
C ALA A 33 12.96 9.26 9.71
N GLU A 34 13.91 8.43 9.27
CA GLU A 34 14.81 7.70 10.16
C GLU A 34 15.72 8.64 10.97
N ARG A 35 16.24 9.71 10.36
CA ARG A 35 17.02 10.75 11.07
C ARG A 35 16.22 11.47 12.14
N LEU A 36 14.93 11.64 11.91
CA LEU A 36 13.98 12.18 12.88
C LEU A 36 13.49 11.13 13.90
N LYS A 37 14.00 9.89 13.82
CA LYS A 37 13.63 8.75 14.68
C LYS A 37 12.17 8.34 14.57
N VAL A 38 11.58 8.49 13.39
CA VAL A 38 10.26 7.94 13.06
C VAL A 38 10.39 6.82 12.03
N PRO A 39 9.43 5.87 11.96
CA PRO A 39 9.51 4.76 11.01
C PRO A 39 9.65 5.23 9.55
N ALA A 40 10.57 4.61 8.80
CA ALA A 40 10.86 4.93 7.41
C ALA A 40 9.62 4.95 6.50
N VAL A 41 8.70 4.00 6.72
CA VAL A 41 7.44 3.87 5.95
C VAL A 41 6.59 5.15 5.97
N LEU A 42 6.65 5.95 7.05
CA LEU A 42 5.95 7.23 7.10
C LEU A 42 6.54 8.22 6.09
N GLY A 43 7.85 8.23 5.92
CA GLY A 43 8.54 9.01 4.90
C GLY A 43 8.18 8.57 3.48
N GLU A 44 8.07 7.26 3.25
CA GLU A 44 7.67 6.70 1.95
C GLU A 44 6.23 7.05 1.58
N ILE A 45 5.30 6.95 2.54
CA ILE A 45 3.89 7.38 2.35
C ILE A 45 3.82 8.88 2.03
N LEU A 46 4.55 9.70 2.79
CA LEU A 46 4.62 11.15 2.53
C LEU A 46 5.20 11.44 1.15
N ALA A 47 6.22 10.70 0.71
CA ALA A 47 6.77 10.81 -0.64
C ALA A 47 5.69 10.57 -1.70
N GLY A 48 4.93 9.48 -1.56
CA GLY A 48 3.81 9.16 -2.45
C GLY A 48 2.75 10.26 -2.51
N VAL A 49 2.36 10.82 -1.36
CA VAL A 49 1.41 11.94 -1.28
C VAL A 49 1.97 13.19 -1.98
N LEU A 50 3.26 13.50 -1.79
CA LEU A 50 3.91 14.67 -2.37
C LEU A 50 4.07 14.57 -3.89
N VAL A 51 4.55 13.43 -4.41
CA VAL A 51 4.78 13.26 -5.86
C VAL A 51 3.49 12.95 -6.62
N GLY A 52 2.49 12.39 -5.95
CA GLY A 52 1.20 12.03 -6.52
C GLY A 52 0.27 13.23 -6.82
N PRO A 53 -0.95 12.96 -7.31
CA PRO A 53 -1.90 13.99 -7.73
C PRO A 53 -2.42 14.85 -6.56
N SER A 54 -2.29 14.37 -5.33
CA SER A 54 -2.73 15.09 -4.13
C SER A 54 -1.88 16.34 -3.82
N ALA A 55 -0.68 16.46 -4.38
CA ALA A 55 0.21 17.61 -4.16
C ALA A 55 0.88 18.10 -5.45
N LEU A 56 2.06 17.56 -5.82
CA LEU A 56 2.83 18.06 -6.97
C LEU A 56 2.27 17.59 -8.31
N GLY A 57 1.47 16.51 -8.33
CA GLY A 57 0.87 15.98 -9.55
C GLY A 57 1.88 15.51 -10.58
N LEU A 58 3.05 15.02 -10.14
CA LEU A 58 4.08 14.51 -11.04
C LEU A 58 3.70 13.12 -11.56
N ILE A 59 3.11 12.29 -10.69
CA ILE A 59 2.74 10.91 -10.97
C ILE A 59 1.22 10.78 -11.03
N HIS A 60 0.71 10.10 -12.06
CA HIS A 60 -0.72 9.82 -12.25
C HIS A 60 -0.93 8.31 -12.39
N LEU A 61 -2.02 7.79 -11.81
CA LEU A 61 -2.33 6.36 -11.78
C LEU A 61 -3.17 5.87 -12.98
N ASP A 62 -3.61 6.78 -13.86
CA ASP A 62 -4.54 6.45 -14.95
C ASP A 62 -3.90 5.53 -16.02
N GLU A 63 -4.62 4.47 -16.35
CA GLU A 63 -4.25 3.43 -17.32
C GLU A 63 -4.20 3.90 -18.78
N ALA A 64 -4.66 5.13 -19.06
CA ALA A 64 -4.84 5.65 -20.42
C ALA A 64 -3.54 5.81 -21.24
N ARG A 65 -2.36 5.47 -20.68
CA ARG A 65 -1.05 5.78 -21.27
C ARG A 65 -0.03 4.62 -21.31
N GLY A 66 -0.42 3.39 -20.99
CA GLY A 66 0.47 2.22 -21.09
C GLY A 66 0.47 1.32 -19.85
N VAL A 67 1.65 0.84 -19.44
CA VAL A 67 1.79 0.03 -18.20
C VAL A 67 1.59 0.94 -16.99
N SER A 68 0.53 0.67 -16.22
CA SER A 68 0.23 1.44 -15.02
C SER A 68 1.22 1.14 -13.90
N ILE A 69 1.66 2.19 -13.21
CA ILE A 69 2.44 2.11 -11.96
C ILE A 69 1.69 1.25 -10.92
N ALA A 70 0.37 1.20 -10.98
CA ALA A 70 -0.44 0.34 -10.11
C ALA A 70 -0.10 -1.14 -10.28
N VAL A 71 0.13 -1.61 -11.52
CA VAL A 71 0.51 -3.01 -11.79
C VAL A 71 1.90 -3.31 -11.24
N VAL A 72 2.84 -2.37 -11.39
CA VAL A 72 4.19 -2.51 -10.81
C VAL A 72 4.14 -2.54 -9.28
N ALA A 73 3.30 -1.69 -8.68
CA ALA A 73 3.08 -1.67 -7.23
C ALA A 73 2.44 -2.97 -6.73
N GLU A 74 1.45 -3.51 -7.45
CA GLU A 74 0.81 -4.80 -7.12
C GLU A 74 1.83 -5.95 -7.18
N ILE A 75 2.66 -6.01 -8.23
CA ILE A 75 3.76 -6.98 -8.30
C ILE A 75 4.73 -6.80 -7.13
N GLY A 76 5.08 -5.55 -6.79
CA GLY A 76 5.92 -5.25 -5.64
C GLY A 76 5.36 -5.81 -4.34
N VAL A 77 4.07 -5.57 -4.05
CA VAL A 77 3.39 -6.11 -2.86
C VAL A 77 3.35 -7.64 -2.87
N LEU A 78 3.06 -8.26 -4.02
CA LEU A 78 3.08 -9.72 -4.15
C LEU A 78 4.46 -10.31 -3.85
N LEU A 79 5.53 -9.69 -4.37
CA LEU A 79 6.91 -10.12 -4.09
C LEU A 79 7.29 -9.93 -2.62
N LEU A 80 6.85 -8.84 -1.99
CA LEU A 80 7.07 -8.61 -0.55
C LEU A 80 6.36 -9.67 0.30
N LEU A 81 5.08 -9.95 0.02
CA LEU A 81 4.33 -10.98 0.75
C LEU A 81 4.90 -12.38 0.53
N LEU A 82 5.38 -12.67 -0.69
CA LEU A 82 6.10 -13.92 -0.98
C LEU A 82 7.38 -14.03 -0.16
N GLN A 83 8.19 -12.97 -0.11
CA GLN A 83 9.42 -12.93 0.68
C GLN A 83 9.14 -13.18 2.16
N VAL A 84 8.15 -12.49 2.74
CA VAL A 84 7.73 -12.70 4.14
C VAL A 84 7.29 -14.14 4.38
N GLY A 85 6.55 -14.74 3.43
CA GLY A 85 6.16 -16.13 3.50
C GLY A 85 7.34 -17.11 3.44
N MET A 86 8.36 -16.81 2.64
CA MET A 86 9.58 -17.63 2.53
C MET A 86 10.49 -17.52 3.76
N GLU A 87 10.45 -16.40 4.48
CA GLU A 87 11.20 -16.19 5.73
C GLU A 87 10.51 -16.81 6.95
N MET A 88 9.23 -17.19 6.85
CA MET A 88 8.47 -17.78 7.94
C MET A 88 8.90 -19.22 8.25
N ASP A 89 9.32 -19.48 9.50
CA ASP A 89 9.54 -20.84 10.00
C ASP A 89 8.23 -21.45 10.53
N LEU A 90 7.67 -22.39 9.76
CA LEU A 90 6.43 -23.09 10.11
C LEU A 90 6.57 -23.98 11.36
N ALA A 91 7.76 -24.49 11.65
CA ALA A 91 8.01 -25.31 12.84
C ALA A 91 8.02 -24.45 14.10
N GLU A 92 8.56 -23.23 14.04
CA GLU A 92 8.44 -22.25 15.14
C GLU A 92 6.99 -21.79 15.32
N LEU A 93 6.28 -21.50 14.23
CA LEU A 93 4.87 -21.12 14.28
C LEU A 93 4.00 -22.21 14.94
N GLY A 94 4.29 -23.48 14.66
CA GLY A 94 3.61 -24.63 15.26
C GLY A 94 3.78 -24.70 16.78
N LYS A 95 4.94 -24.30 17.33
CA LYS A 95 5.20 -24.31 18.79
C LYS A 95 4.33 -23.31 19.54
N VAL A 96 3.99 -22.19 18.90
CA VAL A 96 3.16 -21.12 19.48
C VAL A 96 1.72 -21.11 18.93
N GLY A 97 1.34 -22.11 18.12
CA GLY A 97 0.13 -22.08 17.29
C GLY A 97 -1.17 -21.75 18.02
N LYS A 98 -1.37 -22.26 19.25
CA LYS A 98 -2.58 -21.93 20.06
C LYS A 98 -2.62 -20.46 20.46
N ALA A 99 -1.48 -19.90 20.89
CA ALA A 99 -1.37 -18.50 21.25
C ALA A 99 -1.51 -17.62 20.00
N SER A 100 -0.85 -17.99 18.88
CA SER A 100 -0.97 -17.27 17.61
C SER A 100 -2.40 -17.25 17.08
N LEU A 101 -3.13 -18.35 17.20
CA LEU A 101 -4.53 -18.42 16.78
C LEU A 101 -5.41 -17.49 17.62
N LEU A 102 -5.22 -17.47 18.95
CA LEU A 102 -5.95 -16.57 19.83
C LEU A 102 -5.64 -15.10 19.51
N VAL A 103 -4.36 -14.77 19.30
CA VAL A 103 -3.92 -13.42 18.90
C VAL A 103 -4.51 -13.04 17.55
N ALA A 104 -4.57 -13.94 16.58
CA ALA A 104 -5.20 -13.69 15.28
C ALA A 104 -6.70 -13.39 15.42
N PHE A 105 -7.44 -14.21 16.19
CA PHE A 105 -8.87 -13.97 16.40
C PHE A 105 -9.15 -12.65 17.12
N ILE A 106 -8.43 -12.36 18.21
CA ILE A 106 -8.60 -11.11 18.96
C ILE A 106 -8.15 -9.92 18.10
N GLY A 107 -7.03 -10.05 17.41
CA GLY A 107 -6.45 -9.05 16.53
C GLY A 107 -7.34 -8.68 15.35
N VAL A 108 -8.27 -9.56 14.94
CA VAL A 108 -9.31 -9.23 13.95
C VAL A 108 -10.58 -8.73 14.63
N ALA A 109 -11.09 -9.46 15.62
CA ALA A 109 -12.39 -9.18 16.22
C ALA A 109 -12.42 -7.83 16.96
N ALA A 110 -11.36 -7.47 17.67
CA ALA A 110 -11.30 -6.23 18.44
C ALA A 110 -11.30 -4.98 17.55
N PRO A 111 -10.38 -4.80 16.56
CA PRO A 111 -10.45 -3.65 15.66
C PRO A 111 -11.66 -3.67 14.74
N PHE A 112 -12.17 -4.84 14.34
CA PHE A 112 -13.41 -4.94 13.58
C PHE A 112 -14.61 -4.36 14.35
N ALA A 113 -14.80 -4.84 15.58
CA ALA A 113 -15.88 -4.39 16.44
C ALA A 113 -15.71 -2.91 16.82
N GLY A 114 -14.48 -2.51 17.17
CA GLY A 114 -14.14 -1.13 17.50
C GLY A 114 -14.40 -0.17 16.34
N GLY A 115 -13.89 -0.48 15.15
CA GLY A 115 -14.09 0.33 13.95
C GLY A 115 -15.56 0.44 13.55
N THR A 116 -16.31 -0.67 13.61
CA THR A 116 -17.74 -0.68 13.34
C THR A 116 -18.51 0.15 14.37
N ALA A 117 -18.21 -0.02 15.67
CA ALA A 117 -18.87 0.73 16.74
C ALA A 117 -18.60 2.24 16.62
N VAL A 118 -17.37 2.64 16.30
CA VAL A 118 -17.03 4.04 16.03
C VAL A 118 -17.76 4.56 14.80
N GLY A 119 -17.80 3.81 13.70
CA GLY A 119 -18.56 4.19 12.50
C GLY A 119 -20.03 4.48 12.81
N LEU A 120 -20.69 3.60 13.56
CA LEU A 120 -22.08 3.77 14.00
C LEU A 120 -22.24 4.97 14.95
N ALA A 121 -21.30 5.18 15.88
CA ALA A 121 -21.33 6.32 16.80
C ALA A 121 -21.19 7.67 16.09
N PHE A 122 -20.52 7.69 14.93
CA PHE A 122 -20.40 8.86 14.05
C PHE A 122 -21.58 9.02 13.09
N GLY A 123 -22.63 8.20 13.23
CA GLY A 123 -23.86 8.30 12.43
C GLY A 123 -23.72 7.76 11.01
N GLN A 124 -22.69 6.96 10.71
CA GLN A 124 -22.57 6.28 9.43
C GLN A 124 -23.60 5.15 9.32
N ASP A 125 -24.01 4.82 8.10
CA ASP A 125 -24.86 3.66 7.86
C ASP A 125 -24.12 2.35 8.17
N THR A 126 -24.88 1.28 8.41
CA THR A 126 -24.34 -0.01 8.82
C THR A 126 -23.31 -0.57 7.84
N ASN A 127 -23.49 -0.38 6.53
CA ASN A 127 -22.56 -0.93 5.54
C ASN A 127 -21.23 -0.17 5.59
N THR A 128 -21.28 1.16 5.67
CA THR A 128 -20.09 2.00 5.81
C THR A 128 -19.37 1.71 7.13
N ALA A 129 -20.09 1.55 8.23
CA ALA A 129 -19.50 1.22 9.53
C ALA A 129 -18.79 -0.14 9.52
N ILE A 130 -19.42 -1.17 8.95
CA ILE A 130 -18.81 -2.51 8.79
C ILE A 130 -17.58 -2.43 7.87
N PHE A 131 -17.63 -1.63 6.81
CA PHE A 131 -16.50 -1.43 5.91
C PHE A 131 -15.30 -0.81 6.64
N VAL A 132 -15.52 0.21 7.46
CA VAL A 132 -14.48 0.82 8.30
C VAL A 132 -13.94 -0.21 9.30
N GLY A 133 -14.82 -0.97 9.95
CA GLY A 133 -14.42 -2.08 10.83
C GLY A 133 -13.50 -3.06 10.11
N ALA A 134 -13.88 -3.54 8.92
CA ALA A 134 -13.09 -4.46 8.12
C ALA A 134 -11.73 -3.87 7.70
N ALA A 135 -11.70 -2.61 7.26
CA ALA A 135 -10.48 -1.93 6.84
C ALA A 135 -9.43 -1.83 7.95
N LEU A 136 -9.85 -1.75 9.22
CA LEU A 136 -8.96 -1.65 10.37
C LEU A 136 -8.45 -3.01 10.89
N THR A 137 -8.92 -4.13 10.33
CA THR A 137 -8.50 -5.47 10.77
C THR A 137 -7.16 -5.93 10.20
N ALA A 138 -6.76 -5.37 9.05
CA ALA A 138 -5.53 -5.75 8.38
C ALA A 138 -4.32 -5.24 9.18
N THR A 139 -3.43 -6.15 9.59
CA THR A 139 -2.14 -5.84 10.21
C THR A 139 -1.03 -5.95 9.17
N SER A 140 -0.15 -4.94 9.09
CA SER A 140 1.03 -4.88 8.20
C SER A 140 2.32 -5.01 8.97
#